data_AF-A0A951Z4W4-F1
#
_entry.id   AF-A0A951Z4W4-F1
#
_cell.length_a   1.000
_cell.length_b   1.000
_cell.length_c   1.000
_cell.angle_alpha   90.00
_cell.angle_beta   90.00
_cell.angle_gamma   90.00
#
_symmetry.space_group_name_H-M   'P 1'
#
loop_
_entity.id
_entity.type
_entity.pdbx_description
1 polymer ?
#
loop_
_entity_poly.entity_id
_entity_poly.type
_entity_poly.pdbx_seq_one_letter_code
_entity_poly.pdbx_strand_id
1 'polypeptide(L)'
;NFDPSHLWWQGIDPIAAVRELGEEGALYHVHAKDTRVDPYNSARNGNLDTKSYGDILNRSWVFRSCGYGHGIEWWKDFVSNLRMVGYDDVLSIEHEDGLMSSMEGLRKALETLKQAVISEPAGPMFWAKD
;
A
#
# COMPACT_ATOMS: atom_id res chain seq x y z
N ASN A 1 4.76 0.55 13.23
CA ASN A 1 3.63 0.44 12.30
C ASN A 1 4.06 1.06 10.98
N PHE A 2 3.97 0.33 9.88
CA PHE A 2 4.32 0.78 8.53
C PHE A 2 3.03 0.96 7.72
N ASP A 3 2.85 2.12 7.11
CA ASP A 3 1.70 2.43 6.26
C ASP A 3 2.23 3.14 4.98
N PRO A 4 2.06 2.54 3.79
CA PRO A 4 2.58 3.11 2.56
C PRO A 4 1.81 4.37 2.09
N SER A 5 0.58 4.59 2.55
CA SER A 5 -0.33 5.65 2.07
C SER A 5 0.28 7.05 2.07
N HIS A 6 1.08 7.36 3.09
CA HIS A 6 1.66 8.68 3.23
C HIS A 6 2.94 8.87 2.41
N LEU A 7 3.65 7.78 2.12
CA LEU A 7 4.95 7.82 1.47
C LEU A 7 4.85 8.28 0.02
N TRP A 8 3.79 7.85 -0.70
CA TRP A 8 3.62 8.19 -2.11
C TRP A 8 3.51 9.69 -2.36
N TRP A 9 2.69 10.42 -1.61
CA TRP A 9 2.54 11.87 -1.83
C TRP A 9 3.73 12.66 -1.28
N GLN A 10 4.54 12.07 -0.39
CA GLN A 10 5.82 12.61 0.04
C GLN A 10 6.95 12.36 -0.97
N GLY A 11 6.70 11.57 -2.02
CA GLY A 11 7.71 11.20 -3.02
C GLY A 11 8.68 10.12 -2.53
N ILE A 12 8.32 9.39 -1.49
CA ILE A 12 9.09 8.28 -0.93
C ILE A 12 8.60 6.99 -1.58
N ASP A 13 9.53 6.15 -2.05
CA ASP A 13 9.20 4.80 -2.50
C ASP A 13 8.90 3.90 -1.29
N PRO A 14 7.67 3.40 -1.13
CA PRO A 14 7.35 2.54 0.00
C PRO A 14 8.08 1.20 -0.02
N ILE A 15 8.46 0.69 -1.20
CA ILE A 15 9.20 -0.59 -1.31
C ILE A 15 10.62 -0.43 -0.79
N ALA A 16 11.29 0.67 -1.16
CA ALA A 16 12.59 1.02 -0.60
C ALA A 16 12.52 1.19 0.93
N ALA A 17 11.48 1.86 1.43
CA ALA A 17 11.27 2.04 2.87
C ALA A 17 11.02 0.70 3.61
N VAL A 18 10.32 -0.26 3.00
CA VAL A 18 10.19 -1.62 3.55
C VAL A 18 11.54 -2.29 3.69
N ARG A 19 12.40 -2.20 2.67
CA ARG A 19 13.73 -2.83 2.72
C ARG A 19 14.60 -2.23 3.81
N GLU A 20 14.70 -0.91 3.84
CA GLU A 20 15.47 -0.18 4.84
C GLU A 20 15.03 -0.52 6.28
N LEU A 21 13.72 -0.42 6.56
CA LEU A 21 13.21 -0.70 7.90
C LEU A 21 13.24 -2.19 8.25
N GLY A 22 13.13 -3.05 7.24
CA GLY A 22 13.22 -4.50 7.38
C GLY A 22 14.63 -4.95 7.75
N GLU A 23 15.66 -4.37 7.13
CA GLU A 23 17.07 -4.60 7.47
C GLU A 23 17.36 -4.28 8.94
N GLU A 24 16.72 -3.23 9.47
CA GLU A 24 16.84 -2.81 10.87
C GLU A 24 15.88 -3.56 11.82
N GLY A 25 15.09 -4.53 11.33
CA GLY A 25 14.12 -5.27 12.13
C GLY A 25 13.02 -4.38 12.75
N ALA A 26 12.72 -3.24 12.11
CA ALA A 26 11.82 -2.20 12.62
C ALA A 26 10.36 -2.34 12.13
N LEU A 27 10.05 -3.38 11.34
CA LEU A 27 8.71 -3.67 10.83
C LEU A 27 7.91 -4.54 11.81
N TYR A 28 7.26 -3.89 12.78
CA TYR A 28 6.44 -4.59 13.81
C TYR A 28 4.96 -4.78 13.45
N HIS A 29 4.44 -3.97 12.52
CA HIS A 29 3.03 -4.01 12.09
C HIS A 29 2.90 -3.31 10.75
N VAL A 30 1.97 -3.75 9.90
CA VAL A 30 1.72 -3.17 8.58
C VAL A 30 0.24 -2.85 8.41
N HIS A 31 -0.05 -1.59 8.05
CA HIS A 31 -1.33 -1.19 7.50
C HIS A 31 -1.32 -1.27 5.98
N ALA A 32 -2.32 -1.94 5.42
CA ALA A 32 -2.67 -1.87 4.02
C ALA A 32 -3.65 -0.71 3.83
N LYS A 33 -3.13 0.42 3.39
CA LYS A 33 -3.88 1.63 3.02
C LYS A 33 -3.33 2.20 1.73
N ASP A 34 -4.20 2.63 0.83
CA ASP A 34 -3.81 3.07 -0.51
C ASP A 34 -3.94 4.58 -0.66
N THR A 35 -3.28 5.14 -1.67
CA THR A 35 -3.37 6.56 -2.02
C THR A 35 -3.27 6.73 -3.51
N ARG A 36 -3.99 7.72 -4.03
CA ARG A 36 -3.85 8.17 -5.41
C ARG A 36 -3.40 9.61 -5.41
N VAL A 37 -2.21 9.88 -5.93
CA VAL A 37 -1.79 11.23 -6.29
C VAL A 37 -2.47 11.60 -7.60
N ASP A 38 -3.19 12.71 -7.66
CA ASP A 38 -3.75 13.23 -8.89
C ASP A 38 -2.66 14.06 -9.61
N PRO A 39 -2.19 13.64 -10.80
CA PRO A 39 -1.07 14.32 -11.45
C PRO A 39 -1.41 15.75 -11.90
N TYR A 40 -2.68 16.03 -12.21
CA TYR A 40 -3.12 17.35 -12.64
C TYR A 40 -3.16 18.32 -11.45
N ASN A 41 -3.80 17.92 -10.35
CA ASN A 41 -3.89 18.74 -9.15
C ASN A 41 -2.53 18.87 -8.45
N SER A 42 -1.75 17.80 -8.37
CA SER A 42 -0.41 17.80 -7.79
C SER A 42 0.54 18.75 -8.53
N ALA A 43 0.55 18.73 -9.88
CA ALA A 43 1.38 19.64 -10.66
C ALA A 43 1.02 21.12 -10.46
N ARG A 44 -0.26 21.40 -10.17
CA ARG A 44 -0.76 22.76 -9.95
C ARG A 44 -0.57 23.25 -8.51
N ASN A 45 -0.78 22.38 -7.53
CA ASN A 45 -0.90 22.76 -6.12
C ASN A 45 0.31 22.33 -5.27
N GLY A 46 1.14 21.41 -5.77
CA GLY A 46 2.04 20.61 -4.93
C GLY A 46 1.29 19.59 -4.06
N ASN A 47 2.02 18.82 -3.24
CA ASN A 47 1.43 17.75 -2.42
C ASN A 47 1.09 18.14 -0.98
N LEU A 48 1.51 19.31 -0.50
CA LEU A 48 1.14 19.84 0.82
C LEU A 48 -0.29 20.41 0.78
N ASP A 49 -1.25 19.53 0.53
CA ASP A 49 -2.63 19.89 0.25
C ASP A 49 -3.48 19.95 1.53
N THR A 50 -3.75 21.17 2.00
CA THR A 50 -4.50 21.46 3.23
C THR A 50 -6.01 21.56 3.02
N LYS A 51 -6.53 21.22 1.83
CA LYS A 51 -7.98 21.23 1.59
C LYS A 51 -8.70 20.21 2.48
N SER A 52 -10.02 20.24 2.50
CA SER A 52 -10.82 19.19 3.15
C SER A 52 -10.59 17.84 2.46
N TYR A 53 -10.63 16.73 3.21
CA TYR A 53 -10.62 15.38 2.62
C TYR A 53 -11.87 15.11 1.77
N GLY A 54 -12.98 15.81 2.02
CA GLY A 54 -14.20 15.72 1.21
C GLY A 54 -14.10 16.41 -0.15
N ASP A 55 -13.08 17.25 -0.38
CA ASP A 55 -12.87 17.96 -1.66
C ASP A 55 -12.09 17.09 -2.66
N ILE A 56 -12.55 15.85 -2.83
CA ILE A 56 -11.85 14.77 -3.56
C ILE A 56 -11.40 15.23 -4.96
N LEU A 57 -12.26 15.95 -5.67
CA LEU A 57 -12.01 16.38 -7.05
C LEU A 57 -10.85 17.37 -7.18
N ASN A 58 -10.62 18.23 -6.20
CA ASN A 58 -9.62 19.31 -6.27
C ASN A 58 -8.36 19.03 -5.43
N ARG A 59 -8.32 17.89 -4.74
CA ARG A 59 -7.15 17.46 -3.97
C ARG A 59 -6.04 16.92 -4.86
N SER A 60 -4.82 17.16 -4.42
CA SER A 60 -3.58 16.71 -5.06
C SER A 60 -3.33 15.23 -4.83
N TRP A 61 -3.91 14.67 -3.77
CA TRP A 61 -3.93 13.24 -3.49
C TRP A 61 -5.10 12.90 -2.57
N VAL A 62 -5.56 11.66 -2.65
CA VAL A 62 -6.65 11.12 -1.84
C VAL A 62 -6.33 9.70 -1.37
N PHE A 63 -6.73 9.36 -0.15
CA PHE A 63 -6.73 7.97 0.30
C PHE A 63 -7.76 7.15 -0.46
N ARG A 64 -7.41 5.90 -0.78
CA ARG A 64 -8.23 4.99 -1.56
C ARG A 64 -8.27 3.61 -0.93
N SER A 65 -9.26 2.81 -1.30
CA SER A 65 -9.22 1.37 -1.07
C SER A 65 -8.03 0.72 -1.80
N CYS A 66 -7.36 -0.24 -1.18
CA CYS A 66 -6.31 -1.06 -1.81
C CYS A 66 -6.77 -1.61 -3.16
N GLY A 67 -6.03 -1.29 -4.22
CA GLY A 67 -6.37 -1.65 -5.60
C GLY A 67 -6.88 -0.48 -6.43
N TYR A 68 -7.28 0.63 -5.80
CA TYR A 68 -7.82 1.83 -6.47
C TYR A 68 -6.85 3.01 -6.49
N GLY A 69 -5.83 3.03 -5.62
CA GLY A 69 -4.69 3.93 -5.75
C GLY A 69 -3.60 3.28 -6.60
N HIS A 70 -3.20 2.07 -6.20
CA HIS A 70 -2.21 1.24 -6.87
C HIS A 70 -2.78 -0.15 -7.19
N GLY A 71 -2.47 -0.66 -8.39
CA GLY A 71 -2.99 -1.93 -8.88
C GLY A 71 -2.41 -3.16 -8.16
N ILE A 72 -2.98 -4.33 -8.45
CA ILE A 72 -2.61 -5.61 -7.82
C ILE A 72 -1.11 -5.95 -7.97
N GLU A 73 -0.48 -5.55 -9.09
CA GLU A 73 0.94 -5.80 -9.33
C GLU A 73 1.82 -5.11 -8.28
N TRP A 74 1.47 -3.89 -7.88
CA TRP A 74 2.20 -3.19 -6.81
C TRP A 74 1.99 -3.88 -5.46
N TRP A 75 0.76 -4.29 -5.15
CA TRP A 75 0.47 -5.00 -3.89
C TRP A 75 1.18 -6.36 -3.79
N LYS A 76 1.32 -7.09 -4.89
CA LYS A 76 2.13 -8.32 -4.95
C LYS A 76 3.61 -8.05 -4.69
N ASP A 77 4.15 -6.98 -5.28
CA ASP A 77 5.54 -6.58 -5.04
C ASP A 77 5.76 -6.16 -3.58
N PHE A 78 4.84 -5.38 -3.01
CA PHE A 78 4.87 -4.99 -1.60
C PHE A 78 4.89 -6.20 -0.66
N VAL A 79 3.97 -7.15 -0.84
CA VAL A 79 3.95 -8.40 -0.05
C VAL A 79 5.24 -9.22 -0.25
N SER A 80 5.75 -9.28 -1.48
CA SER A 80 6.99 -10.00 -1.77
C SER A 80 8.18 -9.41 -1.01
N ASN A 81 8.28 -8.07 -0.95
CA ASN A 81 9.34 -7.39 -0.22
C ASN A 81 9.20 -7.55 1.30
N LEU A 82 7.99 -7.45 1.85
CA LEU A 82 7.73 -7.76 3.25
C LEU A 82 8.24 -9.17 3.62
N ARG A 83 7.91 -10.15 2.78
CA ARG A 83 8.35 -11.54 2.98
C ARG A 83 9.87 -11.69 2.88
N MET A 84 10.51 -11.01 1.93
CA MET A 84 11.98 -11.04 1.76
C MET A 84 12.72 -10.48 2.98
N VAL A 85 12.15 -9.48 3.65
CA VAL A 85 12.73 -8.90 4.88
C VAL A 85 12.25 -9.61 6.16
N GLY A 86 11.58 -10.75 6.04
CA GLY A 86 11.18 -11.58 7.17
C GLY A 86 9.93 -11.13 7.91
N TYR A 87 9.14 -10.19 7.35
CA TYR A 87 7.83 -9.86 7.89
C TYR A 87 6.80 -10.93 7.46
N ASP A 88 6.29 -11.69 8.44
CA ASP A 88 5.34 -12.80 8.25
C ASP A 88 4.13 -12.69 9.20
N ASP A 89 3.64 -11.47 9.39
CA ASP A 89 2.51 -11.15 10.26
C ASP A 89 1.37 -10.46 9.47
N VAL A 90 0.39 -9.90 10.16
CA VAL A 90 -0.87 -9.39 9.61
C VAL A 90 -0.69 -8.15 8.72
N LEU A 91 -1.26 -8.19 7.51
CA LEU A 91 -1.63 -6.99 6.75
C LEU A 91 -3.00 -6.48 7.23
N SER A 92 -3.01 -5.44 8.06
CA SER A 92 -4.22 -4.85 8.63
C SER A 92 -4.82 -3.83 7.67
N ILE A 93 -6.09 -3.96 7.28
CA ILE A 93 -6.73 -2.99 6.37
C ILE A 93 -7.15 -1.75 7.16
N GLU A 94 -6.53 -0.61 6.85
CA GLU A 94 -7.02 0.70 7.28
C GLU A 94 -7.82 1.32 6.13
N HIS A 95 -9.15 1.32 6.26
CA HIS A 95 -10.03 1.75 5.19
C HIS A 95 -10.39 3.24 5.27
N GLU A 96 -9.93 4.01 4.28
CA GLU A 96 -10.37 5.38 4.03
C GLU A 96 -10.48 5.62 2.51
N ASP A 97 -11.71 5.73 1.99
CA ASP A 97 -11.96 6.11 0.60
C ASP A 97 -13.22 6.99 0.54
N GLY A 98 -13.07 8.23 0.06
CA GLY A 98 -14.18 9.16 -0.03
C GLY A 98 -15.16 8.89 -1.19
N LEU A 99 -14.86 7.93 -2.08
CA LEU A 99 -15.66 7.59 -3.25
C LEU A 99 -16.48 6.30 -3.08
N MET A 100 -16.35 5.59 -1.96
CA MET A 100 -17.07 4.34 -1.69
C MET A 100 -17.70 4.34 -0.31
N SER A 101 -18.73 3.51 -0.12
CA SER A 101 -19.16 3.18 1.24
C SER A 101 -18.08 2.38 1.96
N SER A 102 -18.01 2.49 3.28
CA SER A 102 -16.98 1.80 4.08
C SER A 102 -16.93 0.30 3.84
N MET A 103 -18.10 -0.32 3.69
CA MET A 103 -18.20 -1.77 3.50
C MET A 103 -17.87 -2.20 2.07
N GLU A 104 -18.24 -1.40 1.06
CA GLU A 104 -17.83 -1.68 -0.32
C GLU A 104 -16.32 -1.57 -0.47
N GLY A 105 -15.74 -0.49 0.04
CA GLY A 105 -14.31 -0.26 -0.04
C GLY A 105 -13.49 -1.30 0.72
N LEU A 106 -13.97 -1.75 1.89
CA LEU A 106 -13.35 -2.85 2.64
C LEU A 106 -13.38 -4.17 1.87
N ARG A 107 -14.52 -4.53 1.26
CA ARG A 107 -14.64 -5.78 0.47
C ARG A 107 -13.69 -5.78 -0.73
N LYS A 108 -13.61 -4.66 -1.44
CA LYS A 108 -12.72 -4.50 -2.60
C LYS A 108 -11.24 -4.55 -2.22
N ALA A 109 -10.88 -3.92 -1.10
CA ALA A 109 -9.53 -4.00 -0.55
C ALA A 109 -9.18 -5.45 -0.19
N LEU A 110 -10.09 -6.16 0.47
CA LEU A 110 -9.92 -7.57 0.83
C LEU A 110 -9.75 -8.47 -0.41
N GLU A 111 -10.55 -8.26 -1.47
CA GLU A 111 -10.44 -9.00 -2.74
C GLU A 111 -9.08 -8.79 -3.42
N THR A 112 -8.53 -7.58 -3.36
CA THR A 112 -7.21 -7.26 -3.90
C THR A 112 -6.11 -7.91 -3.07
N LEU A 113 -6.13 -7.70 -1.75
CA LEU A 113 -5.07 -8.21 -0.86
C LEU A 113 -5.04 -9.73 -0.78
N LYS A 114 -6.19 -10.41 -0.85
CA LYS A 114 -6.25 -11.88 -0.93
C LYS A 114 -5.50 -12.45 -2.14
N GLN A 115 -5.42 -11.70 -3.25
CA GLN A 115 -4.66 -12.11 -4.43
C GLN A 115 -3.15 -11.82 -4.29
N ALA A 116 -2.77 -10.88 -3.43
CA ALA A 116 -1.37 -10.47 -3.23
C ALA A 116 -0.68 -11.28 -2.12
N VAL A 117 -1.40 -11.66 -1.06
CA VAL A 117 -0.85 -12.37 0.09
C VAL A 117 -0.32 -13.74 -0.29
N ILE A 118 0.93 -14.02 0.09
CA ILE A 118 1.56 -15.33 -0.04
C ILE A 118 1.39 -16.06 1.30
N SER A 119 0.43 -16.99 1.37
CA SER A 119 0.04 -17.65 2.62
C SER A 119 0.81 -18.93 2.94
N GLU A 120 1.50 -19.53 1.97
CA GLU A 120 2.19 -20.81 2.14
C GLU A 120 3.71 -20.62 2.20
N PRO A 121 4.45 -21.52 2.88
CA PRO A 121 5.91 -21.60 2.76
C PRO A 121 6.34 -21.88 1.31
N ALA A 122 7.47 -21.32 0.87
CA ALA A 122 7.94 -21.44 -0.52
C ALA A 122 8.33 -22.88 -0.93
N GLY A 123 8.51 -23.79 0.04
CA GLY A 123 8.97 -25.15 -0.20
C GLY A 123 10.40 -25.22 -0.76
N PRO A 124 10.89 -26.41 -1.16
CA PRO A 124 12.21 -26.57 -1.76
C PRO A 124 12.26 -26.03 -3.20
N MET A 125 13.36 -25.37 -3.58
CA MET A 125 13.60 -24.89 -4.94
C MET A 125 13.93 -26.05 -5.90
N PHE A 126 12.91 -26.72 -6.43
CA PHE A 126 13.10 -27.89 -7.31
C PHE A 126 13.78 -27.56 -8.66
N TRP A 127 13.72 -26.30 -9.10
CA TRP A 127 14.19 -25.81 -10.40
C TRP A 127 15.60 -25.20 -10.38
N ALA A 128 16.10 -24.83 -9.20
CA ALA A 128 17.48 -24.40 -8.98
C ALA A 128 18.17 -25.45 -8.11
N LYS A 129 18.60 -26.54 -8.75
CA LYS A 129 19.51 -27.50 -8.13
C LYS A 129 20.93 -26.98 -8.32
N ASP A 130 21.73 -27.05 -7.27
CA ASP A 130 23.17 -26.76 -7.32
C ASP A 130 23.87 -27.55 -8.44
#